data_AF-A0A955D2W0-F1
#
_entry.id   AF-A0A955D2W0-F1
#
_cell.length_a   1.000
_cell.length_b   1.000
_cell.length_c   1.000
_cell.angle_alpha   90.00
_cell.angle_beta   90.00
_cell.angle_gamma   90.00
#
_symmetry.space_group_name_H-M   'P 1'
#
loop_
_entity.id
_entity.type
_entity.pdbx_description
1 polymer ?
#
loop_
_entity_poly.entity_id
_entity_poly.type
_entity_poly.pdbx_seq_one_letter_code
_entity_poly.pdbx_strand_id
1 'polypeptide(L)'
;MNAPTSHFDHQRLVEALTETLRAQLDAHRELLPLLERKRDAIRTASADALRTTIEHERRVVRRLEQLERQRGALMERLAAALGLPRDATASAIAAAVGEPVERRLLALAAELREVVERSRRESSVLRAAADALAQHMHGVLQSVQGALSAARVYGRAGRIDAGAQLRCAVDLTS
;
A
#
# COMPACT_ATOMS: atom_id res chain seq x y z
N MET A 1 -15.29 -6.19 -49.76
CA MET A 1 -13.87 -6.52 -49.51
C MET A 1 -13.28 -5.42 -48.63
N ASN A 2 -13.42 -5.54 -47.30
CA ASN A 2 -12.96 -4.56 -46.30
C ASN A 2 -12.51 -5.37 -45.07
N ALA A 3 -11.24 -5.77 -44.99
CA ALA A 3 -10.75 -6.60 -43.87
C ALA A 3 -9.28 -6.40 -43.42
N PRO A 4 -8.38 -5.60 -44.04
CA PRO A 4 -7.01 -5.51 -43.52
C PRO A 4 -6.88 -4.59 -42.29
N THR A 5 -7.70 -3.55 -42.14
CA THR A 5 -7.53 -2.54 -41.07
C THR A 5 -7.82 -3.06 -39.66
N SER A 6 -8.83 -3.93 -39.52
CA SER A 6 -9.25 -4.44 -38.22
C SER A 6 -8.15 -5.24 -37.53
N HIS A 7 -7.47 -6.15 -38.24
CA HIS A 7 -6.45 -7.02 -37.64
C HIS A 7 -5.24 -6.23 -37.07
N PHE A 8 -4.77 -5.20 -37.77
CA PHE A 8 -3.67 -4.35 -37.29
C PHE A 8 -4.04 -3.56 -36.04
N ASP A 9 -5.29 -3.08 -35.95
CA ASP A 9 -5.74 -2.33 -34.78
C ASP A 9 -5.83 -3.20 -33.52
N HIS A 10 -6.32 -4.44 -33.64
CA HIS A 10 -6.37 -5.39 -32.53
C HIS A 10 -4.96 -5.76 -32.04
N GLN A 11 -4.03 -6.02 -32.97
CA GLN A 11 -2.67 -6.38 -32.61
C GLN A 11 -1.95 -5.25 -31.85
N ARG A 12 -2.12 -3.99 -32.30
CA ARG A 12 -1.57 -2.82 -31.60
C ARG A 12 -2.16 -2.64 -30.20
N LEU A 13 -3.47 -2.90 -30.04
CA LEU A 13 -4.13 -2.84 -28.73
C LEU A 13 -3.60 -3.92 -27.77
N VAL A 14 -3.40 -5.14 -28.27
CA VAL A 14 -2.81 -6.25 -27.51
C VAL A 14 -1.38 -5.93 -27.07
N GLU A 15 -0.56 -5.40 -27.98
CA GLU A 15 0.81 -4.99 -27.68
C GLU A 15 0.84 -3.90 -26.59
N ALA A 16 0.00 -2.87 -26.73
CA ALA A 16 -0.14 -1.82 -25.73
C ALA A 16 -0.62 -2.34 -24.37
N LEU A 17 -1.56 -3.30 -24.34
CA LEU A 17 -2.00 -3.95 -23.10
C LEU A 17 -0.86 -4.71 -22.46
N THR A 18 -0.09 -5.44 -23.27
CA THR A 18 1.06 -6.23 -22.80
C THR A 18 2.14 -5.34 -22.20
N GLU A 19 2.45 -4.22 -22.83
CA GLU A 19 3.39 -3.22 -22.29
C GLU A 19 2.87 -2.59 -21.01
N THR A 20 1.58 -2.28 -20.94
CA THR A 20 0.94 -1.73 -19.74
C THR A 20 1.05 -2.72 -18.57
N LEU A 21 0.74 -4.00 -18.80
CA LEU A 21 0.86 -5.05 -17.76
C LEU A 21 2.30 -5.22 -17.26
N ARG A 22 3.29 -5.18 -18.16
CA ARG A 22 4.71 -5.21 -17.77
C ARG A 22 5.11 -3.99 -16.96
N ALA A 23 4.69 -2.81 -17.38
CA ALA A 23 4.94 -1.58 -16.63
C ALA A 23 4.30 -1.61 -15.23
N GLN A 24 3.11 -2.22 -15.08
CA GLN A 24 2.48 -2.44 -13.77
C GLN A 24 3.30 -3.39 -12.91
N LEU A 25 3.75 -4.51 -13.50
CA LEU A 25 4.59 -5.49 -12.82
C LEU A 25 5.90 -4.85 -12.31
N ASP A 26 6.58 -4.08 -13.16
CA ASP A 26 7.82 -3.40 -12.79
C ASP A 26 7.60 -2.36 -11.69
N ALA A 27 6.51 -1.60 -11.75
CA ALA A 27 6.16 -0.64 -10.71
C ALA A 27 5.86 -1.33 -9.37
N HIS A 28 5.18 -2.49 -9.37
CA HIS A 28 4.99 -3.27 -8.14
C HIS A 28 6.29 -3.86 -7.61
N ARG A 29 7.21 -4.29 -8.48
CA ARG A 29 8.56 -4.72 -8.09
C ARG A 29 9.39 -3.59 -7.48
N GLU A 30 9.25 -2.38 -8.01
CA GLU A 30 9.87 -1.17 -7.45
C GLU A 30 9.28 -0.81 -6.08
N LEU A 31 7.98 -1.05 -5.88
CA LEU A 31 7.30 -0.76 -4.62
C LEU A 31 7.77 -1.65 -3.45
N LEU A 32 8.02 -2.95 -3.71
CA LEU A 32 8.43 -3.91 -2.67
C LEU A 32 9.64 -3.46 -1.81
N PRO A 33 10.80 -3.09 -2.38
CA PRO A 33 11.94 -2.63 -1.58
C PRO A 33 11.67 -1.30 -0.86
N LEU A 34 10.74 -0.47 -1.35
CA LEU A 34 10.34 0.75 -0.63
C LEU A 34 9.54 0.41 0.65
N LEU A 35 8.69 -0.61 0.60
CA LEU A 35 7.96 -1.09 1.79
C LEU A 35 8.92 -1.67 2.85
N GLU A 36 9.95 -2.39 2.42
CA GLU A 36 11.02 -2.88 3.30
C GLU A 36 11.81 -1.71 3.92
N ARG A 37 12.25 -0.73 3.11
CA ARG A 37 12.95 0.46 3.61
C ARG A 37 12.12 1.28 4.59
N LYS A 38 10.81 1.43 4.37
CA LYS A 38 9.92 2.11 5.33
C LYS A 38 9.88 1.37 6.66
N ARG A 39 9.80 0.04 6.63
CA ARG A 39 9.83 -0.79 7.83
C ARG A 39 11.13 -0.61 8.61
N ASP A 40 12.26 -0.59 7.92
CA ASP A 40 13.56 -0.35 8.53
C ASP A 40 13.71 1.07 9.09
N ALA A 41 13.20 2.07 8.39
CA ALA A 41 13.18 3.45 8.88
C ALA A 41 12.33 3.60 10.15
N ILE A 42 11.18 2.92 10.23
CA ILE A 42 10.36 2.84 11.44
C ILE A 42 11.12 2.13 12.57
N ARG A 43 11.72 0.97 12.28
CA ARG A 43 12.49 0.18 13.25
C ARG A 43 13.67 0.94 13.84
N THR A 44 14.31 1.78 13.04
CA THR A 44 15.49 2.59 13.42
C THR A 44 15.15 4.02 13.85
N ALA A 45 13.86 4.36 13.93
CA ALA A 45 13.36 5.70 14.24
C ALA A 45 13.96 6.82 13.35
N SER A 46 14.28 6.51 12.09
CA SER A 46 14.88 7.46 11.15
C SER A 46 13.81 8.23 10.37
N ALA A 47 13.47 9.43 10.86
CA ALA A 47 12.46 10.29 10.23
C ALA A 47 12.86 10.75 8.81
N ASP A 48 14.15 10.98 8.57
CA ASP A 48 14.66 11.43 7.27
C ASP A 48 14.57 10.32 6.21
N ALA A 49 15.01 9.10 6.56
CA ALA A 49 14.89 7.93 5.69
C ALA A 49 13.42 7.58 5.42
N LEU A 50 12.53 7.76 6.41
CA LEU A 50 11.10 7.55 6.22
C LEU A 50 10.51 8.56 5.24
N ARG A 51 10.85 9.86 5.37
CA ARG A 51 10.36 10.92 4.49
C ARG A 51 10.75 10.68 3.03
N THR A 52 12.04 10.43 2.77
CA THR A 52 12.55 10.16 1.42
C THR A 52 11.90 8.91 0.81
N THR A 53 11.74 7.85 1.58
CA THR A 53 11.10 6.62 1.09
C THR A 53 9.61 6.84 0.75
N ILE A 54 8.87 7.61 1.55
CA ILE A 54 7.47 7.98 1.27
C ILE A 54 7.35 8.79 -0.02
N GLU A 55 8.26 9.72 -0.29
CA GLU A 55 8.25 10.51 -1.52
C GLU A 55 8.47 9.62 -2.76
N HIS A 56 9.35 8.63 -2.66
CA HIS A 56 9.57 7.63 -3.72
C HIS A 56 8.33 6.76 -3.92
N GLU A 57 7.77 6.21 -2.85
CA GLU A 57 6.56 5.40 -2.88
C GLU A 57 5.39 6.14 -3.54
N ARG A 58 5.18 7.41 -3.19
CA ARG A 58 4.14 8.25 -3.80
C ARG A 58 4.28 8.38 -5.32
N ARG A 59 5.51 8.42 -5.85
CA ARG A 59 5.73 8.44 -7.31
C ARG A 59 5.33 7.11 -7.96
N VAL A 60 5.71 6.00 -7.34
CA VAL A 60 5.39 4.65 -7.83
C VAL A 60 3.87 4.40 -7.79
N VAL A 61 3.21 4.78 -6.69
CA VAL A 61 1.74 4.63 -6.54
C VAL A 61 0.98 5.45 -7.59
N ARG A 62 1.35 6.72 -7.81
CA ARG A 62 0.72 7.52 -8.88
C ARG A 62 0.90 6.91 -10.27
N ARG A 63 2.08 6.34 -10.55
CA ARG A 63 2.34 5.63 -11.80
C ARG A 63 1.45 4.39 -11.93
N LEU A 64 1.27 3.62 -10.85
CA LEU A 64 0.37 2.46 -10.82
C LEU A 64 -1.09 2.87 -11.11
N GLU A 65 -1.59 3.96 -10.51
CA GLU A 65 -2.93 4.49 -10.76
C GLU A 65 -3.13 4.92 -12.22
N GLN A 66 -2.11 5.50 -12.85
CA GLN A 66 -2.15 5.86 -14.27
C GLN A 66 -2.20 4.61 -15.16
N LEU A 67 -1.31 3.63 -14.88
CA LEU A 67 -1.26 2.39 -15.62
C LEU A 67 -2.54 1.56 -15.49
N GLU A 68 -3.18 1.59 -14.31
CA GLU A 68 -4.47 0.91 -14.08
C GLU A 68 -5.58 1.49 -14.95
N ARG A 69 -5.68 2.82 -15.02
CA ARG A 69 -6.64 3.50 -15.92
C ARG A 69 -6.36 3.19 -17.38
N GLN A 70 -5.08 3.17 -17.78
CA GLN A 70 -4.68 2.79 -19.13
C GLN A 70 -5.06 1.33 -19.45
N ARG A 71 -4.83 0.40 -18.51
CA ARG A 71 -5.22 -1.00 -18.66
C ARG A 71 -6.72 -1.13 -18.86
N GLY A 72 -7.53 -0.48 -18.02
CA GLY A 72 -8.99 -0.47 -18.13
C GLY A 72 -9.46 0.01 -19.50
N ALA A 73 -8.96 1.16 -19.96
CA ALA A 73 -9.31 1.71 -21.28
C ALA A 73 -8.90 0.78 -22.44
N LEU A 74 -7.74 0.11 -22.35
CA LEU A 74 -7.31 -0.87 -23.35
C LEU A 74 -8.17 -2.13 -23.34
N MET A 75 -8.53 -2.64 -22.16
CA MET A 75 -9.41 -3.80 -22.01
C MET A 75 -10.81 -3.51 -22.59
N GLU A 76 -11.38 -2.35 -22.31
CA GLU A 76 -12.68 -1.94 -22.88
C GLU A 76 -12.64 -1.86 -24.41
N ARG A 77 -11.57 -1.28 -24.97
CA ARG A 77 -11.38 -1.19 -26.43
C ARG A 77 -11.20 -2.55 -27.07
N LEU A 78 -10.42 -3.43 -26.44
CA LEU A 78 -10.22 -4.81 -26.91
C LEU A 78 -11.52 -5.61 -26.83
N ALA A 79 -12.27 -5.49 -25.74
CA ALA A 79 -13.55 -6.16 -25.59
C ALA A 79 -14.53 -5.72 -26.69
N ALA A 80 -14.66 -4.42 -26.94
CA ALA A 80 -15.51 -3.90 -28.00
C ALA A 80 -15.08 -4.41 -29.40
N ALA A 81 -13.78 -4.45 -29.66
CA ALA A 81 -13.25 -4.88 -30.95
C ALA A 81 -13.43 -6.39 -31.19
N LEU A 82 -13.34 -7.20 -30.12
CA LEU A 82 -13.53 -8.65 -30.12
C LEU A 82 -15.01 -9.08 -29.96
N GLY A 83 -15.95 -8.13 -29.86
CA GLY A 83 -17.37 -8.43 -29.64
C GLY A 83 -17.70 -9.02 -28.27
N LEU A 84 -16.86 -8.75 -27.26
CA LEU A 84 -17.04 -9.19 -25.88
C LEU A 84 -17.76 -8.12 -25.03
N PRO A 85 -18.37 -8.52 -23.90
CA PRO A 85 -18.89 -7.58 -22.91
C PRO A 85 -17.83 -6.58 -22.43
N ARG A 86 -18.21 -5.35 -22.10
CA ARG A 86 -17.26 -4.29 -21.66
C ARG A 86 -16.48 -4.66 -20.39
N ASP A 87 -17.07 -5.49 -19.54
CA ASP A 87 -16.50 -6.02 -18.30
C ASP A 87 -15.77 -7.36 -18.50
N ALA A 88 -15.49 -7.74 -19.76
CA ALA A 88 -14.75 -8.96 -20.07
C ALA A 88 -13.42 -9.02 -19.32
N THR A 89 -13.16 -10.20 -18.73
CA THR A 89 -11.93 -10.44 -17.98
C THR A 89 -10.73 -10.48 -18.91
N ALA A 90 -9.52 -10.24 -18.36
CA ALA A 90 -8.28 -10.39 -19.11
C ALA A 90 -8.11 -11.81 -19.69
N SER A 91 -8.63 -12.83 -19.01
CA SER A 91 -8.64 -14.21 -19.51
C SER A 91 -9.61 -14.40 -20.69
N ALA A 92 -10.80 -13.78 -20.66
CA ALA A 92 -11.74 -13.82 -21.77
C ALA A 92 -11.17 -13.10 -23.02
N ILE A 93 -10.51 -11.95 -22.82
CA ILE A 93 -9.81 -11.24 -23.90
C ILE A 93 -8.66 -12.10 -24.45
N ALA A 94 -7.84 -12.71 -23.58
CA ALA A 94 -6.73 -13.56 -23.99
C ALA A 94 -7.20 -14.75 -24.84
N ALA A 95 -8.26 -15.45 -24.41
CA ALA A 95 -8.85 -16.57 -25.14
C ALA A 95 -9.43 -16.16 -26.50
N ALA A 96 -10.05 -14.97 -26.58
CA ALA A 96 -10.62 -14.46 -27.83
C ALA A 96 -9.56 -14.03 -28.85
N VAL A 97 -8.37 -13.63 -28.41
CA VAL A 97 -7.23 -13.33 -29.31
C VAL A 97 -6.52 -14.62 -29.77
N GLY A 98 -6.47 -15.64 -28.91
CA GLY A 98 -5.85 -16.94 -29.20
C GLY A 98 -4.32 -16.94 -29.12
N GLU A 99 -3.72 -18.08 -29.49
CA GLU A 99 -2.27 -18.29 -29.41
C GLU A 99 -1.50 -17.53 -30.52
N PRO A 100 -0.25 -17.09 -30.26
CA PRO A 100 0.55 -17.26 -29.05
C PRO A 100 0.32 -16.17 -27.97
N VAL A 101 -0.57 -15.22 -28.25
CA VAL A 101 -0.82 -14.05 -27.39
C VAL A 101 -1.47 -14.46 -26.09
N GLU A 102 -2.43 -15.39 -26.15
CA GLU A 102 -3.16 -15.92 -25.00
C GLU A 102 -2.21 -16.34 -23.88
N ARG A 103 -1.26 -17.23 -24.19
CA ARG A 103 -0.28 -17.73 -23.22
C ARG A 103 0.54 -16.61 -22.59
N ARG A 104 0.98 -15.64 -23.38
CA ARG A 104 1.78 -14.50 -22.91
C ARG A 104 0.99 -13.59 -21.96
N LEU A 105 -0.26 -13.28 -22.29
CA LEU A 105 -1.13 -12.46 -21.44
C LEU A 105 -1.48 -13.18 -20.13
N LEU A 106 -1.79 -14.48 -20.20
CA LEU A 106 -2.08 -15.28 -19.01
C LEU A 106 -0.87 -15.39 -18.07
N ALA A 107 0.34 -15.59 -18.63
CA ALA A 107 1.57 -15.61 -17.85
C ALA A 107 1.82 -14.27 -17.13
N LEU A 108 1.72 -13.15 -17.86
CA LEU A 108 1.87 -11.81 -17.27
C LEU A 108 0.81 -11.51 -16.21
N ALA A 109 -0.44 -11.91 -16.43
CA ALA A 109 -1.52 -11.71 -15.47
C ALA A 109 -1.30 -12.53 -14.19
N ALA A 110 -0.76 -13.75 -14.31
CA ALA A 110 -0.41 -14.58 -13.16
C ALA A 110 0.72 -13.97 -12.34
N GLU A 111 1.80 -13.55 -13.01
CA GLU A 111 2.95 -12.89 -12.39
C GLU A 111 2.55 -11.58 -11.71
N LEU A 112 1.74 -10.75 -12.38
CA LEU A 112 1.22 -9.52 -11.81
C LEU A 112 0.38 -9.77 -10.55
N ARG A 113 -0.51 -10.77 -10.58
CA ARG A 113 -1.30 -11.16 -9.39
C ARG A 113 -0.40 -11.53 -8.21
N GLU A 114 0.64 -12.32 -8.44
CA GLU A 114 1.58 -12.73 -7.39
C GLU A 114 2.26 -11.52 -6.75
N VAL A 115 2.80 -10.60 -7.55
CA VAL A 115 3.52 -9.42 -7.04
C VAL A 115 2.56 -8.43 -6.36
N VAL A 116 1.35 -8.25 -6.89
CA VAL A 116 0.31 -7.42 -6.23
C VAL A 116 -0.04 -7.97 -4.86
N GLU A 117 -0.27 -9.28 -4.75
CA GLU A 117 -0.61 -9.92 -3.48
C GLU A 117 0.56 -9.84 -2.48
N ARG A 118 1.81 -10.00 -2.95
CA ARG A 118 2.99 -9.77 -2.11
C ARG A 118 3.05 -8.33 -1.61
N SER A 119 2.86 -7.34 -2.49
CA SER A 119 2.88 -5.92 -2.13
C SER A 119 1.80 -5.56 -1.11
N ARG A 120 0.59 -6.14 -1.24
CA ARG A 120 -0.50 -5.99 -0.26
C ARG A 120 -0.14 -6.54 1.11
N ARG A 121 0.43 -7.75 1.17
CA ARG A 121 0.88 -8.38 2.43
C ARG A 121 1.93 -7.51 3.13
N GLU A 122 2.98 -7.09 2.41
CA GLU A 122 4.04 -6.25 2.97
C GLU A 122 3.51 -4.89 3.47
N SER A 123 2.57 -4.29 2.73
CA SER A 123 1.94 -3.03 3.13
C SER A 123 1.09 -3.17 4.39
N SER A 124 0.37 -4.29 4.54
CA SER A 124 -0.42 -4.60 5.73
C SER A 124 0.47 -4.75 6.97
N VAL A 125 1.57 -5.50 6.85
CA VAL A 125 2.56 -5.66 7.94
C VAL A 125 3.17 -4.32 8.34
N LEU A 126 3.56 -3.50 7.37
CA LEU A 126 4.09 -2.16 7.62
C LEU A 126 3.10 -1.27 8.36
N ARG A 127 1.82 -1.30 7.96
CA ARG A 127 0.76 -0.52 8.61
C ARG A 127 0.57 -0.93 10.07
N ALA A 128 0.52 -2.24 10.34
CA ALA A 128 0.43 -2.74 11.72
C ALA A 128 1.62 -2.29 12.58
N ALA A 129 2.84 -2.32 12.03
CA ALA A 129 4.03 -1.83 12.74
C ALA A 129 3.99 -0.32 13.01
N ALA A 130 3.52 0.46 12.05
CA ALA A 130 3.35 1.91 12.21
C ALA A 130 2.29 2.25 13.28
N ASP A 131 1.15 1.54 13.26
CA ASP A 131 0.07 1.72 14.24
C ASP A 131 0.55 1.36 15.66
N ALA A 132 1.30 0.27 15.82
CA ALA A 132 1.88 -0.13 17.10
C ALA A 132 2.87 0.93 17.64
N LEU A 133 3.74 1.49 16.78
CA LEU A 133 4.66 2.55 17.17
C LEU A 133 3.89 3.82 17.61
N ALA A 134 2.86 4.21 16.88
CA ALA A 134 2.05 5.39 17.20
C ALA A 134 1.35 5.23 18.57
N GLN A 135 0.78 4.06 18.85
CA GLN A 135 0.18 3.74 20.14
C GLN A 135 1.20 3.80 21.28
N HIS A 136 2.41 3.27 21.07
CA HIS A 136 3.46 3.32 22.08
C HIS A 136 3.90 4.77 22.38
N MET A 137 4.12 5.59 21.34
CA MET A 137 4.46 7.01 21.50
C MET A 137 3.37 7.79 22.23
N HIS A 138 2.10 7.48 21.96
CA HIS A 138 0.98 8.05 22.70
C HIS A 138 1.05 7.73 24.20
N GLY A 139 1.31 6.47 24.56
CA GLY A 139 1.45 6.06 25.98
C GLY A 139 2.63 6.72 26.68
N VAL A 140 3.77 6.90 26.00
CA VAL A 140 4.94 7.62 26.53
C VAL A 140 4.59 9.08 26.79
N LEU A 141 3.94 9.76 25.84
CA LEU A 141 3.52 11.16 26.02
C LEU A 141 2.52 11.31 27.16
N GLN A 142 1.55 10.41 27.29
CA GLN A 142 0.62 10.40 28.42
C GLN A 142 1.34 10.22 29.77
N SER A 143 2.34 9.33 29.82
CA SER A 143 3.15 9.10 31.03
C SER A 143 3.95 10.34 31.42
N VAL A 144 4.57 11.01 30.43
CA VAL A 144 5.31 12.26 30.64
C VAL A 144 4.37 13.39 31.08
N GLN A 145 3.20 13.52 30.46
CA GLN A 145 2.19 14.52 30.86
C GLN A 145 1.68 14.27 32.29
N GLY A 146 1.45 13.02 32.67
CA GLY A 146 1.08 12.65 34.03
C GLY A 146 2.17 13.01 35.05
N ALA A 147 3.42 12.67 34.77
CA ALA A 147 4.56 12.99 35.62
C ALA A 147 4.79 14.49 35.77
N LEU A 148 4.71 15.27 34.68
CA LEU A 148 4.85 16.73 34.70
C LEU A 148 3.69 17.41 35.41
N SER A 149 2.47 16.88 35.29
CA SER A 149 1.29 17.39 36.00
C SER A 149 1.39 17.14 37.51
N ALA A 150 1.89 15.98 37.92
CA ALA A 150 2.20 15.68 39.32
C ALA A 150 3.35 16.55 39.87
N ALA A 151 4.39 16.80 39.07
CA ALA A 151 5.51 17.67 39.46
C ALA A 151 5.10 19.16 39.60
N ARG A 152 4.11 19.64 38.82
CA ARG A 152 3.56 21.00 38.95
C ARG A 152 2.81 21.25 40.27
N VAL A 153 2.43 20.21 41.00
CA VAL A 153 1.81 20.31 42.34
C VAL A 153 2.86 20.60 43.44
N TYR A 154 4.16 20.47 43.15
CA TYR A 154 5.22 20.91 44.07
C TYR A 154 5.67 22.35 43.77
N GLY A 155 4.76 23.31 43.97
CA GLY A 155 5.05 24.74 43.89
C GLY A 155 5.72 25.29 45.15
N ARG A 156 6.59 26.29 44.98
CA ARG A 156 7.50 26.98 45.95
C ARG A 156 6.86 27.60 47.22
N ALA A 157 5.60 27.32 47.52
CA ALA A 157 4.99 27.68 48.80
C ALA A 157 4.40 26.39 49.38
N GLY A 158 5.16 25.73 50.27
CA GLY A 158 4.80 24.45 50.88
C GLY A 158 3.49 24.51 51.68
N ARG A 159 2.36 24.45 50.99
CA ARG A 159 1.05 24.16 51.54
C ARG A 159 0.42 23.06 50.69
N ILE A 160 0.40 21.87 51.27
CA ILE A 160 -0.47 20.78 50.87
C ILE A 160 -1.88 21.21 51.23
N ASP A 161 -2.76 21.37 50.25
CA ASP A 161 -4.19 21.36 50.54
C ASP A 161 -4.58 19.91 50.82
N ALA A 162 -4.97 19.65 52.07
CA ALA A 162 -5.42 18.34 52.52
C ALA A 162 -6.80 18.08 51.91
N GLY A 163 -6.82 17.65 50.64
CA GLY A 163 -8.02 17.46 49.85
C GLY A 163 -8.00 16.22 48.97
N ALA A 164 -7.22 15.20 49.33
CA ALA A 164 -7.36 13.87 48.75
C ALA A 164 -7.05 12.83 49.83
N GLN A 165 -8.11 12.32 50.45
CA GLN A 165 -8.04 11.11 51.26
C GLN A 165 -7.59 9.96 50.35
N LEU A 166 -6.27 9.73 50.28
CA LEU A 166 -5.72 8.47 49.83
C LEU A 166 -6.06 7.43 50.89
N ARG A 167 -7.18 6.73 50.72
CA ARG A 167 -7.42 5.46 51.41
C ARG A 167 -6.48 4.42 50.83
N CYS A 168 -5.25 4.38 51.32
CA CYS A 168 -4.39 3.22 51.16
C CYS A 168 -4.64 2.32 52.37
N ALA A 169 -5.55 1.35 52.21
CA ALA A 169 -5.71 0.26 53.16
C ALA A 169 -4.80 -0.89 52.70
N VAL A 170 -3.58 -0.92 53.23
CA VAL A 170 -2.76 -2.14 53.23
C VAL A 170 -2.75 -2.60 54.68
N ASP A 171 -3.57 -3.62 54.96
CA ASP A 171 -3.58 -4.35 56.22
C ASP A 171 -2.41 -5.32 56.22
N LEU A 172 -1.47 -5.15 57.16
CA LEU A 172 -0.48 -6.15 57.52
C LEU A 172 -0.82 -6.61 58.93
N THR A 173 -1.36 -7.83 59.04
CA THR A 173 -1.40 -8.56 60.30
C THR A 173 -0.72 -9.91 60.14
N SER A 174 0.34 -10.05 60.95
CA SER A 174 1.08 -11.24 61.42
C SER A 174 2.03 -11.98 60.48
#